data_AF-A0A6I1YUY9-F1
#
_entry.id   AF-A0A6I1YUY9-F1
#
_cell.length_a   1.000
_cell.length_b   1.000
_cell.length_c   1.000
_cell.angle_alpha   90.00
_cell.angle_beta   90.00
_cell.angle_gamma   90.00
#
_symmetry.space_group_name_H-M   'P 1'
#
loop_
_entity.id
_entity.type
_entity.pdbx_description
1 polymer ?
#
loop_
_entity_poly.entity_id
_entity_poly.type
_entity_poly.pdbx_seq_one_letter_code
_entity_poly.pdbx_strand_id
1 'polypeptide(L)'
;MPEGFYGALLGDAYGASPHELGLEQDGREQAVLLDASYPDSPDAAINSVDRLWSADLNRYEPLLQSEASEPAWNEASLRWLVAPEPAPRSGRPVGLRVGLGDVATVKTTADMFARLDDQFGGDHARRSVIQYLSAEVVPLLRGSYSDAVGRALYSTVAEATLLAGWMSYDACHRGLAQRYFLQALRLAQDANDRRLAGSILSAMSHQATFLGRYTEAATLARAALARP
;
A
#
# COMPACT_ATOMS: atom_id res chain seq x y z
N MET A 1 -21.11 5.86 16.17
CA MET A 1 -21.76 5.05 17.22
C MET A 1 -20.92 3.79 17.39
N PRO A 2 -20.46 3.40 18.59
CA PRO A 2 -19.48 2.33 18.68
C PRO A 2 -20.14 0.95 18.49
N GLU A 3 -19.58 0.14 17.60
CA GLU A 3 -20.05 -1.22 17.23
C GLU A 3 -20.18 -2.18 18.43
N GLY A 4 -19.48 -1.92 19.53
CA GLY A 4 -19.61 -2.68 20.77
C GLY A 4 -21.03 -2.70 21.34
N PHE A 5 -21.84 -1.67 21.06
CA PHE A 5 -23.25 -1.66 21.47
C PHE A 5 -24.10 -2.65 20.67
N TYR A 6 -23.87 -2.76 19.36
CA TYR A 6 -24.65 -3.66 18.50
C TYR A 6 -24.26 -5.13 18.69
N GLY A 7 -22.97 -5.41 18.95
CA GLY A 7 -22.51 -6.77 19.25
C GLY A 7 -23.18 -7.36 20.50
N ALA A 8 -23.30 -6.55 21.56
CA ALA A 8 -24.00 -6.97 22.78
C ALA A 8 -25.52 -7.15 22.54
N LEU A 9 -26.15 -6.21 21.81
CA LEU A 9 -27.60 -6.25 21.54
C LEU A 9 -27.99 -7.43 20.64
N LEU A 10 -27.18 -7.75 19.62
CA LEU A 10 -27.38 -8.92 18.76
C LEU A 10 -27.06 -10.21 19.51
N GLY A 11 -26.05 -10.20 20.38
CA GLY A 11 -25.74 -11.34 21.22
C GLY A 11 -26.89 -11.72 22.17
N ASP A 12 -27.52 -10.71 22.79
CA ASP A 12 -28.71 -10.91 23.62
C ASP A 12 -29.92 -11.39 22.81
N ALA A 13 -30.10 -10.91 21.57
CA ALA A 13 -31.22 -11.31 20.71
C ALA A 13 -31.10 -12.74 20.17
N TYR A 14 -29.89 -13.21 19.90
CA TYR A 14 -29.62 -14.54 19.34
C TYR A 14 -29.14 -15.56 20.39
N GLY A 15 -28.97 -15.15 21.64
CA GLY A 15 -28.49 -16.01 22.72
C GLY A 15 -27.07 -16.54 22.49
N ALA A 16 -26.28 -15.83 21.70
CA ALA A 16 -24.94 -16.22 21.26
C ALA A 16 -23.95 -15.10 21.56
N SER A 17 -22.72 -15.45 21.90
CA SER A 17 -21.67 -14.46 22.12
C SER A 17 -21.30 -13.74 20.82
N PRO A 18 -20.80 -12.48 20.87
CA PRO A 18 -20.28 -11.77 19.69
C PRO A 18 -19.22 -12.56 18.92
N HIS A 19 -18.47 -13.43 19.61
CA HIS A 19 -17.51 -14.36 19.01
C HIS A 19 -18.20 -15.45 18.17
N GLU A 20 -19.29 -16.04 18.65
CA GLU A 20 -20.08 -17.04 17.91
C GLU A 20 -20.84 -16.44 16.72
N LEU A 21 -21.14 -15.14 16.78
CA LEU A 21 -21.73 -14.37 15.68
C LEU A 21 -20.69 -13.83 14.68
N GLY A 22 -19.40 -14.08 14.90
CA GLY A 22 -18.31 -13.63 14.02
C GLY A 22 -17.97 -12.14 14.10
N LEU A 23 -18.60 -11.39 15.01
CA LEU A 23 -18.49 -9.93 15.09
C LEU A 23 -17.14 -9.44 15.64
N GLU A 24 -16.44 -10.25 16.43
CA GLU A 24 -15.08 -9.93 16.89
C GLU A 24 -14.00 -10.11 15.81
N GLN A 25 -14.22 -11.01 14.86
CA GLN A 25 -13.31 -11.21 13.72
C GLN A 25 -13.44 -10.03 12.74
N ASP A 26 -14.68 -9.59 12.48
CA ASP A 26 -14.97 -8.43 11.64
C ASP A 26 -14.26 -7.17 12.18
N GLY A 27 -14.43 -6.84 13.46
CA GLY A 27 -13.75 -5.67 14.06
C GLY A 27 -12.22 -5.73 14.03
N ARG A 28 -11.60 -6.91 14.15
CA ARG A 28 -10.15 -7.08 13.99
C ARG A 28 -9.70 -6.93 12.54
N GLU A 29 -10.43 -7.50 11.59
CA GLU A 29 -10.12 -7.36 10.16
C GLU A 29 -10.24 -5.90 9.71
N GLN A 30 -11.29 -5.20 10.15
CA GLN A 30 -11.45 -3.77 9.90
C GLN A 30 -10.31 -2.95 10.51
N ALA A 31 -9.91 -3.22 11.75
CA ALA A 31 -8.81 -2.52 12.40
C ALA A 31 -7.49 -2.69 11.63
N VAL A 32 -7.24 -3.88 11.07
CA VAL A 32 -6.04 -4.14 10.29
C VAL A 32 -6.10 -3.52 8.89
N LEU A 33 -7.27 -3.46 8.26
CA LEU A 33 -7.45 -2.77 6.97
C LEU A 33 -7.29 -1.25 7.09
N LEU A 34 -7.72 -0.70 8.23
CA LEU A 34 -7.58 0.72 8.55
C LEU A 34 -6.23 1.04 9.21
N ASP A 35 -5.37 0.05 9.44
CA ASP A 35 -4.03 0.31 9.92
C ASP A 35 -3.21 1.04 8.85
N ALA A 36 -2.52 2.10 9.26
CA ALA A 36 -1.60 2.87 8.43
C ALA A 36 -0.14 2.64 8.85
N SER A 37 0.13 1.58 9.62
CA SER A 37 1.48 1.22 10.04
C SER A 37 2.38 0.90 8.84
N TYR A 38 3.67 1.22 9.00
CA TYR A 38 4.67 0.89 8.00
C TYR A 38 5.09 -0.58 8.14
N PRO A 39 4.96 -1.44 7.11
CA PRO A 39 5.21 -2.87 7.29
C PRO A 39 6.66 -3.17 7.70
N ASP A 40 6.82 -4.05 8.70
CA ASP A 40 8.14 -4.40 9.25
C ASP A 40 8.92 -5.38 8.36
N SER A 41 8.22 -6.17 7.55
CA SER A 41 8.81 -7.19 6.69
C SER A 41 8.20 -7.23 5.28
N PRO A 42 8.86 -7.86 4.31
CA PRO A 42 8.36 -7.91 2.94
C PRO A 42 7.15 -8.84 2.77
N ASP A 43 7.07 -9.94 3.54
CA ASP A 43 5.85 -10.75 3.58
C ASP A 43 4.68 -9.96 4.19
N ALA A 44 4.95 -9.13 5.21
CA ALA A 44 3.94 -8.23 5.77
C ALA A 44 3.52 -7.17 4.74
N ALA A 45 4.46 -6.64 3.93
CA ALA A 45 4.16 -5.72 2.85
C ALA A 45 3.25 -6.37 1.79
N ILE A 46 3.57 -7.59 1.32
CA ILE A 46 2.74 -8.35 0.37
C ILE A 46 1.32 -8.56 0.92
N ASN A 47 1.21 -8.99 2.18
CA ASN A 47 -0.10 -9.21 2.80
C ASN A 47 -0.87 -7.90 3.01
N SER A 48 -0.18 -6.79 3.20
CA SER A 48 -0.81 -5.47 3.35
C SER A 48 -1.33 -4.96 2.02
N VAL A 49 -0.57 -5.05 0.93
CA VAL A 49 -1.05 -4.62 -0.40
C VAL A 49 -2.17 -5.52 -0.92
N ASP A 50 -2.09 -6.84 -0.72
CA ASP A 50 -3.15 -7.77 -1.15
C ASP A 50 -4.49 -7.43 -0.49
N ARG A 51 -4.47 -7.18 0.83
CA ARG A 51 -5.65 -6.77 1.59
C ARG A 51 -6.14 -5.38 1.20
N LEU A 52 -5.21 -4.42 1.03
CA LEU A 52 -5.55 -3.05 0.66
C LEU A 52 -6.21 -2.99 -0.73
N TRP A 53 -5.64 -3.69 -1.72
CA TRP A 53 -6.21 -3.80 -3.07
C TRP A 53 -7.56 -4.51 -3.06
N SER A 54 -7.69 -5.59 -2.30
CA SER A 54 -8.96 -6.30 -2.16
C SER A 54 -10.04 -5.41 -1.53
N ALA A 55 -9.73 -4.70 -0.44
CA ALA A 55 -10.69 -3.81 0.23
C ALA A 55 -11.12 -2.64 -0.67
N ASP A 56 -10.18 -2.05 -1.42
CA ASP A 56 -10.49 -0.99 -2.36
C ASP A 56 -11.37 -1.49 -3.53
N LEU A 57 -11.05 -2.65 -4.12
CA LEU A 57 -11.88 -3.25 -5.19
C LEU A 57 -13.31 -3.55 -4.76
N ASN A 58 -13.47 -3.98 -3.51
CA ASN A 58 -14.76 -4.23 -2.88
C ASN A 58 -15.45 -2.96 -2.37
N ARG A 59 -14.85 -1.78 -2.59
CA ARG A 59 -15.39 -0.47 -2.17
C ARG A 59 -15.69 -0.44 -0.67
N TYR A 60 -14.76 -0.92 0.14
CA TYR A 60 -14.90 -0.90 1.58
C TYR A 60 -14.94 0.56 2.10
N GLU A 61 -16.14 1.04 2.39
CA GLU A 61 -16.42 2.47 2.64
C GLU A 61 -15.58 3.08 3.78
N PRO A 62 -15.36 2.40 4.93
CA PRO A 62 -14.52 2.94 5.99
C PRO A 62 -13.09 3.24 5.55
N LEU A 63 -12.54 2.45 4.62
CA LEU A 63 -11.22 2.70 4.04
C LEU A 63 -11.25 3.90 3.08
N LEU A 64 -12.28 3.99 2.22
CA LEU A 64 -12.45 5.10 1.27
C LEU A 64 -12.66 6.45 1.96
N GLN A 65 -13.30 6.45 3.14
CA GLN A 65 -13.55 7.62 3.98
C GLN A 65 -12.47 7.85 5.05
N SER A 66 -11.44 7.01 5.11
CA SER A 66 -10.38 7.15 6.11
C SER A 66 -9.59 8.44 5.91
N GLU A 67 -9.19 9.06 7.02
CA GLU A 67 -8.30 10.21 7.02
C GLU A 67 -6.83 9.78 7.03
N ALA A 68 -5.94 10.69 6.63
CA ALA A 68 -4.51 10.50 6.76
C ALA A 68 -4.06 10.58 8.24
N SER A 69 -3.07 9.79 8.59
CA SER A 69 -2.52 9.64 9.93
C SER A 69 -1.14 10.31 10.03
N GLU A 70 -1.01 11.37 10.85
CA GLU A 70 0.30 12.01 11.09
C GLU A 70 1.36 11.05 11.64
N PRO A 71 1.05 10.17 12.64
CA PRO A 71 2.02 9.18 13.11
C PRO A 71 2.59 8.29 12.02
N ALA A 72 1.80 7.95 11.00
CA ALA A 72 2.25 7.08 9.91
C ALA A 72 3.34 7.72 9.05
N TRP A 73 3.26 9.02 8.76
CA TRP A 73 4.32 9.73 8.03
C TRP A 73 5.62 9.81 8.84
N ASN A 74 5.50 10.05 10.15
CA ASN A 74 6.64 10.09 11.06
C ASN A 74 7.31 8.72 11.16
N GLU A 75 6.53 7.66 11.34
CA GLU A 75 7.04 6.29 11.34
C GLU A 75 7.75 5.97 10.02
N ALA A 76 7.11 6.20 8.87
CA ALA A 76 7.69 5.93 7.56
C ALA A 76 9.03 6.66 7.34
N SER A 77 9.10 7.94 7.73
CA SER A 77 10.32 8.73 7.65
C SER A 77 11.43 8.13 8.50
N LEU A 78 11.14 7.76 9.76
CA LEU A 78 12.10 7.14 10.66
C LEU A 78 12.56 5.78 10.14
N ARG A 79 11.63 4.90 9.76
CA ARG A 79 11.92 3.56 9.25
C ARG A 79 12.79 3.61 8.00
N TRP A 80 12.53 4.56 7.10
CA TRP A 80 13.37 4.80 5.92
C TRP A 80 14.80 5.23 6.29
N LEU A 81 14.93 6.21 7.19
CA LEU A 81 16.21 6.77 7.59
C LEU A 81 17.10 5.74 8.29
N VAL A 82 16.51 4.87 9.13
CA VAL A 82 17.25 3.86 9.91
C VAL A 82 17.30 2.48 9.24
N ALA A 83 16.73 2.33 8.03
CA ALA A 83 16.68 1.05 7.36
C ALA A 83 18.09 0.48 7.10
N PRO A 84 18.35 -0.80 7.44
CA PRO A 84 19.61 -1.45 7.09
C PRO A 84 19.76 -1.60 5.58
N GLU A 85 20.97 -1.92 5.11
CA GLU A 85 21.14 -2.29 3.70
C GLU A 85 20.32 -3.55 3.37
N PRO A 86 19.61 -3.56 2.22
CA PRO A 86 18.72 -4.66 1.89
C PRO A 86 19.51 -5.91 1.52
N ALA A 87 19.29 -6.97 2.31
CA ALA A 87 19.84 -8.30 2.06
C ALA A 87 19.37 -8.86 0.70
N PRO A 88 20.19 -9.67 0.01
CA PRO A 88 19.76 -10.39 -1.19
C PRO A 88 18.52 -11.22 -0.92
N ARG A 89 17.54 -11.13 -1.81
CA ARG A 89 16.25 -11.81 -1.72
C ARG A 89 16.20 -12.93 -2.75
N SER A 90 15.59 -14.03 -2.38
CA SER A 90 15.11 -15.02 -3.34
C SER A 90 13.65 -15.28 -3.02
N GLY A 91 12.82 -15.44 -4.06
CA GLY A 91 11.42 -15.78 -3.89
C GLY A 91 11.25 -17.13 -3.16
N ARG A 92 10.00 -17.55 -2.98
CA ARG A 92 9.73 -18.81 -2.27
C ARG A 92 10.32 -19.99 -3.06
N PRO A 93 10.87 -21.02 -2.38
CA PRO A 93 11.49 -22.16 -3.07
C PRO A 93 10.50 -22.99 -3.89
N VAL A 94 9.20 -22.87 -3.60
CA VAL A 94 8.10 -23.52 -4.32
C VAL A 94 7.08 -22.44 -4.69
N GLY A 95 6.65 -22.41 -5.96
CA GLY A 95 5.66 -21.46 -6.46
C GLY A 95 5.80 -21.20 -7.96
N LEU A 96 4.98 -20.27 -8.47
CA LEU A 96 5.09 -19.73 -9.83
C LEU A 96 6.51 -19.20 -10.06
N ARG A 97 7.18 -19.64 -11.12
CA ARG A 97 8.49 -19.10 -11.49
C ARG A 97 8.31 -17.76 -12.19
N VAL A 98 8.91 -16.72 -11.62
CA VAL A 98 8.83 -15.35 -12.14
C VAL A 98 10.17 -14.97 -12.76
N GLY A 99 10.12 -14.40 -13.95
CA GLY A 99 11.26 -13.91 -14.70
C GLY A 99 11.13 -12.45 -15.11
N LEU A 100 12.17 -11.93 -15.79
CA LEU A 100 12.16 -10.54 -16.28
C LEU A 100 11.05 -10.25 -17.31
N GLY A 101 10.55 -11.28 -18.01
CA GLY A 101 9.41 -11.11 -18.93
C GLY A 101 8.11 -10.77 -18.20
N ASP A 102 7.88 -11.37 -17.04
CA ASP A 102 6.73 -11.05 -16.19
C ASP A 102 6.86 -9.61 -15.66
N VAL A 103 8.06 -9.23 -15.18
CA VAL A 103 8.35 -7.86 -14.72
C VAL A 103 8.12 -6.84 -15.84
N ALA A 104 8.58 -7.13 -17.06
CA ALA A 104 8.37 -6.25 -18.21
C ALA A 104 6.87 -6.11 -18.57
N THR A 105 6.08 -7.16 -18.37
CA THR A 105 4.63 -7.13 -18.57
C THR A 105 3.94 -6.23 -17.56
N VAL A 106 4.31 -6.35 -16.27
CA VAL A 106 3.82 -5.46 -15.21
C VAL A 106 4.20 -4.01 -15.49
N LYS A 107 5.46 -3.76 -15.87
CA LYS A 107 5.96 -2.43 -16.18
C LYS A 107 5.21 -1.78 -17.34
N THR A 108 5.06 -2.51 -18.45
CA THR A 108 4.35 -2.03 -19.64
C THR A 108 2.89 -1.70 -19.32
N THR A 109 2.24 -2.53 -18.51
CA THR A 109 0.84 -2.32 -18.10
C THR A 109 0.71 -1.12 -17.17
N ALA A 110 1.60 -0.96 -16.20
CA ALA A 110 1.64 0.20 -15.30
C ALA A 110 1.88 1.50 -16.08
N ASP A 111 2.81 1.50 -17.04
CA ASP A 111 3.09 2.66 -17.90
C ASP A 111 1.88 3.04 -18.79
N MET A 112 1.09 2.04 -19.23
CA MET A 112 -0.18 2.30 -19.93
C MET A 112 -1.17 3.02 -19.02
N PHE A 113 -1.33 2.57 -17.78
CA PHE A 113 -2.24 3.22 -16.84
C PHE A 113 -1.79 4.63 -16.46
N ALA A 114 -0.48 4.86 -16.29
CA ALA A 114 0.06 6.19 -16.04
C ALA A 114 -0.28 7.17 -17.17
N ARG A 115 -0.20 6.74 -18.43
CA ARG A 115 -0.60 7.57 -19.58
C ARG A 115 -2.10 7.87 -19.60
N LEU A 116 -2.93 6.94 -19.16
CA LEU A 116 -4.37 7.17 -19.06
C LEU A 116 -4.71 8.15 -17.94
N ASP A 117 -4.02 8.02 -16.80
CA ASP A 117 -4.09 8.95 -15.67
C ASP A 117 -3.71 10.38 -16.10
N ASP A 118 -2.56 10.53 -16.74
CA ASP A 118 -2.08 11.83 -17.27
C ASP A 118 -3.07 12.48 -18.26
N GLN A 119 -3.82 11.67 -19.01
CA GLN A 119 -4.71 12.16 -20.07
C GLN A 119 -6.14 12.46 -19.60
N PHE A 120 -6.68 11.67 -18.67
CA PHE A 120 -8.10 11.74 -18.28
C PHE A 120 -8.32 11.95 -16.78
N GLY A 121 -7.26 11.93 -15.97
CA GLY A 121 -7.31 11.98 -14.51
C GLY A 121 -7.57 10.61 -13.87
N GLY A 122 -7.19 10.50 -12.59
CA GLY A 122 -7.06 9.21 -11.91
C GLY A 122 -8.35 8.50 -11.55
N ASP A 123 -9.47 9.22 -11.37
CA ASP A 123 -10.69 8.60 -10.85
C ASP A 123 -11.22 7.45 -11.75
N HIS A 124 -11.10 7.60 -13.08
CA HIS A 124 -11.65 6.63 -14.03
C HIS A 124 -10.80 5.37 -14.21
N ALA A 125 -9.47 5.47 -14.15
CA ALA A 125 -8.57 4.35 -14.37
C ALA A 125 -8.16 3.64 -13.06
N ARG A 126 -8.38 4.27 -11.89
CA ARG A 126 -7.91 3.76 -10.58
C ARG A 126 -8.37 2.33 -10.32
N ARG A 127 -9.66 2.05 -10.52
CA ARG A 127 -10.22 0.72 -10.27
C ARG A 127 -9.61 -0.35 -11.18
N SER A 128 -9.32 -0.01 -12.43
CA SER A 128 -8.65 -0.92 -13.38
C SER A 128 -7.21 -1.22 -12.95
N VAL A 129 -6.48 -0.22 -12.45
CA VAL A 129 -5.14 -0.41 -11.87
C VAL A 129 -5.21 -1.38 -10.69
N ILE A 130 -6.11 -1.15 -9.71
CA ILE A 130 -6.19 -2.02 -8.53
C ILE A 130 -6.62 -3.44 -8.92
N GLN A 131 -7.53 -3.60 -9.89
CA GLN A 131 -7.95 -4.91 -10.37
C GLN A 131 -6.78 -5.69 -10.96
N TYR A 132 -5.97 -5.03 -11.77
CA TYR A 132 -4.75 -5.62 -12.34
C TYR A 132 -3.74 -5.98 -11.25
N LEU A 133 -3.48 -5.07 -10.30
CA LEU A 133 -2.56 -5.32 -9.20
C LEU A 133 -2.99 -6.52 -8.34
N SER A 134 -4.28 -6.58 -7.98
CA SER A 134 -4.83 -7.68 -7.18
C SER A 134 -4.79 -9.02 -7.90
N ALA A 135 -5.24 -9.06 -9.16
CA ALA A 135 -5.38 -10.31 -9.90
C ALA A 135 -4.05 -10.85 -10.46
N GLU A 136 -3.24 -9.97 -11.05
CA GLU A 136 -2.07 -10.39 -11.83
C GLU A 136 -0.75 -10.21 -11.07
N VAL A 137 -0.64 -9.20 -10.20
CA VAL A 137 0.64 -8.87 -9.55
C VAL A 137 0.84 -9.57 -8.22
N VAL A 138 -0.20 -9.75 -7.39
CA VAL A 138 -0.09 -10.50 -6.12
C VAL A 138 0.50 -11.91 -6.31
N PRO A 139 0.06 -12.71 -7.31
CA PRO A 139 0.66 -14.02 -7.55
C PRO A 139 2.16 -13.96 -7.87
N LEU A 140 2.61 -12.94 -8.61
CA LEU A 140 4.02 -12.76 -8.95
C LEU A 140 4.86 -12.42 -7.72
N LEU A 141 4.37 -11.53 -6.85
CA LEU A 141 5.03 -11.18 -5.58
C LEU A 141 5.23 -12.40 -4.67
N ARG A 142 4.27 -13.34 -4.70
CA ARG A 142 4.29 -14.61 -3.95
C ARG A 142 5.07 -15.73 -4.65
N GLY A 143 5.60 -15.49 -5.84
CA GLY A 143 6.30 -16.45 -6.67
C GLY A 143 7.74 -16.75 -6.21
N SER A 144 8.43 -17.49 -7.08
CA SER A 144 9.84 -17.87 -6.97
C SER A 144 10.66 -17.07 -7.99
N TYR A 145 11.70 -16.39 -7.54
CA TYR A 145 12.56 -15.54 -8.37
C TYR A 145 13.97 -15.41 -7.78
N SER A 146 14.92 -15.03 -8.62
CA SER A 146 16.26 -14.61 -8.18
C SER A 146 16.24 -13.21 -7.57
N ASP A 147 17.31 -12.80 -6.89
CA ASP A 147 17.43 -11.46 -6.30
C ASP A 147 17.27 -10.35 -7.33
N ALA A 148 17.92 -10.49 -8.48
CA ALA A 148 17.82 -9.50 -9.55
C ALA A 148 16.38 -9.34 -10.07
N VAL A 149 15.67 -10.45 -10.27
CA VAL A 149 14.26 -10.43 -10.72
C VAL A 149 13.36 -9.86 -9.62
N GLY A 150 13.59 -10.26 -8.36
CA GLY A 150 12.87 -9.75 -7.20
C GLY A 150 12.98 -8.23 -7.11
N ARG A 151 14.20 -7.67 -7.12
CA ARG A 151 14.40 -6.22 -7.06
C ARG A 151 13.67 -5.49 -8.18
N ALA A 152 13.76 -5.99 -9.41
CA ALA A 152 13.07 -5.41 -10.56
C ALA A 152 11.54 -5.48 -10.42
N LEU A 153 11.01 -6.60 -9.94
CA LEU A 153 9.59 -6.79 -9.67
C LEU A 153 9.11 -5.80 -8.59
N TYR A 154 9.74 -5.76 -7.42
CA TYR A 154 9.33 -4.89 -6.32
C TYR A 154 9.41 -3.41 -6.70
N SER A 155 10.43 -2.97 -7.45
CA SER A 155 10.52 -1.59 -7.94
C SER A 155 9.35 -1.27 -8.89
N THR A 156 9.08 -2.16 -9.86
CA THR A 156 7.95 -1.99 -10.80
C THR A 156 6.60 -1.94 -10.07
N VAL A 157 6.39 -2.81 -9.08
CA VAL A 157 5.15 -2.82 -8.29
C VAL A 157 5.06 -1.60 -7.38
N ALA A 158 6.18 -1.11 -6.84
CA ALA A 158 6.22 0.14 -6.10
C ALA A 158 5.80 1.34 -6.97
N GLU A 159 6.26 1.41 -8.22
CA GLU A 159 5.84 2.44 -9.17
C GLU A 159 4.33 2.38 -9.46
N ALA A 160 3.79 1.17 -9.71
CA ALA A 160 2.35 1.00 -9.95
C ALA A 160 1.51 1.31 -8.70
N THR A 161 2.03 1.01 -7.50
CA THR A 161 1.39 1.35 -6.22
C THR A 161 1.45 2.85 -5.94
N LEU A 162 2.54 3.52 -6.32
CA LEU A 162 2.66 4.99 -6.26
C LEU A 162 1.63 5.65 -7.18
N LEU A 163 1.45 5.13 -8.41
CA LEU A 163 0.40 5.58 -9.33
C LEU A 163 -0.99 5.45 -8.68
N ALA A 164 -1.31 4.29 -8.09
CA ALA A 164 -2.56 4.11 -7.35
C ALA A 164 -2.74 5.10 -6.19
N GLY A 165 -1.64 5.49 -5.53
CA GLY A 165 -1.60 6.53 -4.51
C GLY A 165 -1.97 7.91 -5.06
N TRP A 166 -1.39 8.31 -6.20
CA TRP A 166 -1.73 9.57 -6.87
C TRP A 166 -3.19 9.60 -7.33
N MET A 167 -3.67 8.53 -7.98
CA MET A 167 -5.06 8.45 -8.43
C MET A 167 -6.05 8.52 -7.26
N SER A 168 -5.71 7.90 -6.12
CA SER A 168 -6.49 7.99 -4.88
C SER A 168 -6.45 9.40 -4.27
N TYR A 169 -5.30 10.08 -4.38
CA TYR A 169 -5.12 11.44 -3.92
C TYR A 169 -6.01 12.41 -4.73
N ASP A 170 -6.02 12.29 -6.05
CA ASP A 170 -6.83 13.11 -6.96
C ASP A 170 -8.33 12.86 -6.76
N ALA A 171 -8.72 11.62 -6.48
CA ALA A 171 -10.08 11.25 -6.08
C ALA A 171 -10.46 11.70 -4.64
N CYS A 172 -9.59 12.43 -3.94
CA CYS A 172 -9.77 12.92 -2.58
C CYS A 172 -9.93 11.83 -1.50
N HIS A 173 -9.50 10.58 -1.76
CA HIS A 173 -9.44 9.51 -0.77
C HIS A 173 -8.16 9.61 0.07
N ARG A 174 -8.12 10.60 0.97
CA ARG A 174 -6.90 11.04 1.69
C ARG A 174 -6.17 9.92 2.42
N GLY A 175 -6.87 9.16 3.26
CA GLY A 175 -6.28 8.07 4.03
C GLY A 175 -5.88 6.88 3.16
N LEU A 176 -6.66 6.57 2.12
CA LEU A 176 -6.31 5.51 1.16
C LEU A 176 -5.05 5.86 0.38
N ALA A 177 -4.96 7.09 -0.13
CA ALA A 177 -3.77 7.59 -0.82
C ALA A 177 -2.51 7.49 0.05
N GLN A 178 -2.63 7.87 1.34
CA GLN A 178 -1.52 7.73 2.29
C GLN A 178 -1.08 6.26 2.41
N ARG A 179 -2.03 5.33 2.59
CA ARG A 179 -1.71 3.90 2.69
C ARG A 179 -1.03 3.38 1.44
N TYR A 180 -1.45 3.80 0.25
CA TYR A 180 -0.74 3.44 -0.98
C TYR A 180 0.68 3.99 -1.04
N PHE A 181 0.90 5.25 -0.66
CA PHE A 181 2.27 5.78 -0.61
C PHE A 181 3.16 5.05 0.40
N LEU A 182 2.63 4.67 1.56
CA LEU A 182 3.36 3.89 2.57
C LEU A 182 3.75 2.50 2.02
N GLN A 183 2.81 1.81 1.38
CA GLN A 183 3.08 0.50 0.77
C GLN A 183 4.07 0.62 -0.40
N ALA A 184 3.94 1.64 -1.25
CA ALA A 184 4.87 1.91 -2.32
C ALA A 184 6.29 2.14 -1.79
N LEU A 185 6.44 2.94 -0.71
CA LEU A 185 7.74 3.21 -0.09
C LEU A 185 8.37 1.93 0.43
N ARG A 186 7.57 1.07 1.09
CA ARG A 186 8.05 -0.22 1.58
C ARG A 186 8.53 -1.14 0.46
N LEU A 187 7.76 -1.23 -0.63
CA LEU A 187 8.13 -2.02 -1.80
C LEU A 187 9.40 -1.47 -2.47
N ALA A 188 9.55 -0.15 -2.59
CA ALA A 188 10.77 0.48 -3.13
C ALA A 188 11.99 0.21 -2.23
N GLN A 189 11.81 0.22 -0.91
CA GLN A 189 12.84 -0.17 0.04
C GLN A 189 13.25 -1.64 -0.14
N ASP A 190 12.27 -2.54 -0.30
CA ASP A 190 12.52 -3.97 -0.54
C ASP A 190 13.19 -4.23 -1.90
N ALA A 191 12.97 -3.34 -2.88
CA ALA A 191 13.67 -3.33 -4.17
C ALA A 191 15.09 -2.77 -4.11
N ASN A 192 15.45 -2.05 -3.04
CA ASN A 192 16.63 -1.18 -2.95
C ASN A 192 16.64 -0.05 -3.99
N ASP A 193 15.45 0.47 -4.34
CA ASP A 193 15.30 1.56 -5.29
C ASP A 193 15.21 2.91 -4.53
N ARG A 194 16.38 3.47 -4.21
CA ARG A 194 16.47 4.71 -3.42
C ARG A 194 15.90 5.91 -4.14
N ARG A 195 16.07 5.97 -5.47
CA ARG A 195 15.52 7.04 -6.29
C ARG A 195 14.00 7.03 -6.24
N LEU A 196 13.38 5.86 -6.41
CA LEU A 196 11.93 5.72 -6.32
C LEU A 196 11.43 6.03 -4.89
N ALA A 197 12.10 5.50 -3.86
CA ALA A 197 11.76 5.79 -2.47
C ALA A 197 11.79 7.31 -2.15
N GLY A 198 12.81 8.04 -2.62
CA GLY A 198 12.88 9.49 -2.49
C GLY A 198 11.74 10.22 -3.21
N SER A 199 11.34 9.73 -4.39
CA SER A 199 10.16 10.23 -5.11
C SER A 199 8.86 10.00 -4.33
N ILE A 200 8.70 8.83 -3.70
CA ILE A 200 7.52 8.49 -2.91
C ILE A 200 7.46 9.33 -1.62
N LEU A 201 8.59 9.54 -0.95
CA LEU A 201 8.68 10.44 0.21
C LEU A 201 8.34 11.89 -0.17
N SER A 202 8.74 12.32 -1.37
CA SER A 202 8.36 13.63 -1.91
C SER A 202 6.84 13.72 -2.18
N ALA A 203 6.23 12.65 -2.69
CA ALA A 203 4.78 12.55 -2.87
C ALA A 203 4.03 12.66 -1.53
N MET A 204 4.48 11.93 -0.50
CA MET A 204 3.92 12.05 0.85
C MET A 204 4.11 13.45 1.44
N SER A 205 5.26 14.09 1.19
CA SER A 205 5.51 15.47 1.63
C SER A 205 4.53 16.45 0.99
N HIS A 206 4.23 16.27 -0.30
CA HIS A 206 3.20 17.04 -1.00
C HIS A 206 1.81 16.79 -0.36
N GLN A 207 1.43 15.53 -0.13
CA GLN A 207 0.16 15.21 0.52
C GLN A 207 0.05 15.86 1.91
N ALA A 208 1.09 15.77 2.75
CA ALA A 208 1.11 16.39 4.07
C ALA A 208 0.98 17.92 3.99
N THR A 209 1.62 18.55 3.01
CA THR A 209 1.51 20.00 2.76
C THR A 209 0.08 20.40 2.43
N PHE A 210 -0.57 19.67 1.51
CA PHE A 210 -1.95 19.93 1.12
C PHE A 210 -2.94 19.80 2.29
N LEU A 211 -2.65 18.88 3.22
CA LEU A 211 -3.44 18.67 4.44
C LEU A 211 -3.06 19.62 5.60
N GLY A 212 -2.18 20.59 5.36
CA GLY A 212 -1.76 21.58 6.36
C GLY A 212 -0.79 21.05 7.43
N ARG A 213 -0.17 19.89 7.20
CA ARG A 213 0.74 19.19 8.12
C ARG A 213 2.19 19.49 7.76
N TYR A 214 2.56 20.75 7.95
CA TYR A 214 3.84 21.30 7.45
C TYR A 214 5.08 20.70 8.14
N THR A 215 4.97 20.28 9.40
CA THR A 215 6.07 19.65 10.13
C THR A 215 6.40 18.28 9.55
N GLU A 216 5.37 17.46 9.31
CA GLU A 216 5.46 16.14 8.71
C GLU A 216 5.95 16.27 7.26
N ALA A 217 5.42 17.24 6.51
CA ALA A 217 5.87 17.53 5.15
C ALA A 217 7.37 17.83 5.07
N ALA A 218 7.88 18.70 5.97
CA ALA A 218 9.31 19.02 6.01
C ALA A 218 10.17 17.82 6.42
N THR A 219 9.69 16.99 7.35
CA THR A 219 10.36 15.75 7.77
C THR A 219 10.49 14.77 6.60
N LEU A 220 9.40 14.53 5.88
CA LEU A 220 9.37 13.67 4.68
C LEU A 220 10.30 14.19 3.58
N ALA A 221 10.28 15.50 3.30
CA ALA A 221 11.15 16.11 2.30
C ALA A 221 12.65 15.94 2.65
N ARG A 222 13.02 16.09 3.93
CA ARG A 222 14.39 15.83 4.38
C ARG A 222 14.76 14.35 4.27
N ALA A 223 13.84 13.46 4.63
CA ALA A 223 14.05 12.02 4.49
C ALA A 223 14.26 11.59 3.03
N ALA A 224 13.56 12.23 2.08
CA ALA A 224 13.75 12.02 0.65
C ALA A 224 15.17 12.36 0.17
N LEU A 225 15.80 13.37 0.77
CA LEU A 225 17.15 13.83 0.40
C LEU A 225 18.27 13.09 1.14
N ALA A 226 17.97 12.45 2.27
CA ALA A 226 18.98 11.87 3.16
C ALA A 226 19.65 10.61 2.61
N ARG A 227 19.04 9.92 1.63
CA ARG A 227 19.54 8.66 1.07
C ARG A 227 19.44 8.65 -0.48
N PRO A 228 20.30 9.40 -1.19
CA PRO A 228 20.34 9.39 -2.65
C PRO A 228 20.79 8.03 -3.22
#